data_AF-A0A7D8YG19-F1
#
_entry.id   AF-A0A7D8YG19-F1
#
_cell.length_a   1.000
_cell.length_b   1.000
_cell.length_c   1.000
_cell.angle_alpha   90.00
_cell.angle_beta   90.00
_cell.angle_gamma   90.00
#
_symmetry.space_group_name_H-M   'P 1'
#
loop_
_entity.id
_entity.type
_entity.pdbx_description
1 polymer ?
#
loop_
_entity_poly.entity_id
_entity_poly.type
_entity_poly.pdbx_seq_one_letter_code
_entity_poly.pdbx_strand_id
1 'polypeptide(L)'
;MNAKVGWLLAALMVAGSFVTDTADAGHYGRWQRRGTYHYTHYYYTPVRYHVVVCYPSRPRYFYYYNPYRRTYWGRFDTEGAPGQQYSILAPEDRRENLADIPESAFPPPGPMPVIPESDGDERIELPPAFPA
;
A
#
# COMPACT_ATOMS: atom_id res chain seq x y z
N MET A 1 49.14 25.45 -50.09
CA MET A 1 48.20 26.30 -49.32
C MET A 1 46.88 25.55 -49.28
N ASN A 2 46.62 24.80 -48.20
CA ASN A 2 45.50 23.85 -48.15
C ASN A 2 44.41 24.41 -47.24
N ALA A 3 43.26 24.74 -47.83
CA ALA A 3 42.11 25.29 -47.14
C ALA A 3 41.39 24.19 -46.34
N LYS A 4 40.99 24.58 -45.13
CA LYS A 4 40.27 23.80 -44.12
C LYS A 4 38.83 23.53 -44.59
N VAL A 5 38.36 22.30 -44.47
CA VAL A 5 36.92 21.98 -44.52
C VAL A 5 36.60 21.14 -43.30
N GLY A 6 36.04 21.80 -42.28
CA GLY A 6 35.46 21.15 -41.12
C GLY A 6 34.00 20.83 -41.40
N TRP A 7 33.62 19.57 -41.30
CA TRP A 7 32.23 19.13 -41.36
C TRP A 7 31.66 19.10 -39.93
N LEU A 8 30.72 20.01 -39.65
CA LEU A 8 29.88 19.96 -38.46
C LEU A 8 28.80 18.87 -38.68
N LEU A 9 28.83 17.83 -37.85
CA LEU A 9 27.70 16.91 -37.70
C LEU A 9 26.76 17.51 -36.64
N ALA A 10 25.61 18.01 -37.08
CA ALA A 10 24.51 18.38 -36.19
C ALA A 10 23.82 17.10 -35.70
N ALA A 11 24.04 16.76 -34.43
CA ALA A 11 23.30 15.71 -33.76
C ALA A 11 21.91 16.25 -33.36
N LEU A 12 20.88 15.86 -34.11
CA LEU A 12 19.49 16.13 -33.77
C LEU A 12 19.08 15.14 -32.67
N MET A 13 19.13 15.56 -31.41
CA MET A 13 18.53 14.82 -30.31
C MET A 13 17.02 14.94 -30.40
N VAL A 14 16.35 13.91 -30.91
CA VAL A 14 14.91 13.72 -30.69
C VAL A 14 14.75 13.31 -29.23
N ALA A 15 14.47 14.27 -28.36
CA ALA A 15 13.99 14.01 -27.02
C ALA A 15 12.58 13.41 -27.16
N GLY A 16 12.50 12.08 -27.24
CA GLY A 16 11.25 11.37 -27.01
C GLY A 16 10.82 11.65 -25.58
N SER A 17 9.70 12.35 -25.41
CA SER A 17 9.02 12.43 -24.12
C SER A 17 8.55 11.02 -23.77
N PHE A 18 9.33 10.31 -22.97
CA PHE A 18 8.82 9.15 -22.27
C PHE A 18 7.74 9.67 -21.32
N VAL A 19 6.48 9.40 -21.65
CA VAL A 19 5.43 9.42 -20.64
C VAL A 19 5.82 8.33 -19.67
N THR A 20 6.38 8.73 -18.52
CA THR A 20 6.43 7.84 -17.38
C THR A 20 4.98 7.57 -17.05
N ASP A 21 4.50 6.38 -17.39
CA ASP A 21 3.34 5.81 -16.73
C ASP A 21 3.72 5.74 -15.26
N THR A 22 3.41 6.81 -14.52
CA THR A 22 3.44 6.77 -13.07
C THR A 22 2.38 5.75 -12.73
N ALA A 23 2.80 4.50 -12.51
CA ALA A 23 2.03 3.57 -11.73
C ALA A 23 1.56 4.38 -10.51
N ASP A 24 0.25 4.64 -10.46
CA ASP A 24 -0.34 5.55 -9.48
C ASP A 24 -0.08 4.90 -8.12
N ALA A 25 0.94 5.41 -7.41
CA ALA A 25 1.28 4.98 -6.07
C ALA A 25 -0.02 4.94 -5.25
N GLY A 26 -0.33 3.77 -4.68
CA GLY A 26 -1.64 3.55 -4.10
C GLY A 26 -1.97 4.57 -2.99
N HIS A 27 -3.23 5.01 -2.92
CA HIS A 27 -3.66 6.10 -2.05
C HIS A 27 -4.83 5.72 -1.14
N TYR A 28 -4.97 6.44 -0.02
CA TYR A 28 -6.08 6.28 0.90
C TYR A 28 -7.26 7.19 0.58
N GLY A 29 -8.46 6.65 0.73
CA GLY A 29 -9.69 7.42 0.79
C GLY A 29 -9.92 8.07 2.15
N ARG A 30 -11.07 8.73 2.28
CA ARG A 30 -11.52 9.29 3.56
C ARG A 30 -12.02 8.17 4.49
N TRP A 31 -11.72 8.30 5.79
CA TRP A 31 -12.35 7.49 6.83
C TRP A 31 -13.88 7.61 6.80
N GLN A 32 -14.55 6.47 6.92
CA GLN A 32 -15.99 6.32 7.02
C GLN A 32 -16.30 5.53 8.29
N ARG A 33 -17.51 5.72 8.84
CA ARG A 33 -17.98 4.98 10.01
C ARG A 33 -19.08 4.00 9.60
N ARG A 34 -19.01 2.76 10.10
CA ARG A 34 -20.07 1.77 9.96
C ARG A 34 -20.29 1.04 11.28
N GLY A 35 -21.43 1.32 11.93
CA GLY A 35 -21.76 0.74 13.23
C GLY A 35 -20.69 1.03 14.29
N THR A 36 -20.03 -0.04 14.74
CA THR A 36 -19.01 -0.04 15.80
C THR A 36 -17.57 0.11 15.28
N TYR A 37 -17.36 0.27 13.97
CA TYR A 37 -16.01 0.39 13.40
C TYR A 37 -15.91 1.53 12.39
N HIS A 38 -14.68 1.92 12.10
CA HIS A 38 -14.34 2.85 11.04
C HIS A 38 -13.55 2.13 9.96
N TYR A 39 -13.66 2.60 8.73
CA TYR A 39 -12.91 2.04 7.62
C TYR A 39 -12.50 3.10 6.61
N THR A 40 -11.41 2.85 5.90
CA THR A 40 -11.03 3.57 4.70
C THR A 40 -10.65 2.58 3.61
N HIS A 41 -10.69 3.02 2.37
CA HIS A 41 -10.20 2.24 1.24
C HIS A 41 -8.76 2.64 0.93
N TYR A 42 -7.91 1.66 0.68
CA TYR A 42 -6.60 1.84 0.08
C TYR A 42 -6.66 1.35 -1.37
N TYR A 43 -6.68 2.29 -2.31
CA TYR A 43 -6.74 2.00 -3.74
C TYR A 43 -5.32 1.81 -4.25
N TYR A 44 -5.06 0.66 -4.86
CA TYR A 44 -3.77 0.35 -5.49
C TYR A 44 -3.89 0.17 -7.01
N THR A 45 -5.12 0.17 -7.52
CA THR A 45 -5.44 0.48 -8.91
C THR A 45 -6.76 1.27 -8.93
N PRO A 46 -7.18 1.86 -10.07
CA PRO A 46 -8.45 2.58 -10.15
C PRO A 46 -9.69 1.75 -9.79
N VAL A 47 -9.60 0.41 -9.85
CA VAL A 47 -10.73 -0.50 -9.60
C VAL A 47 -10.48 -1.51 -8.48
N ARG A 48 -9.26 -1.58 -7.94
CA ARG A 48 -8.89 -2.51 -6.88
C ARG A 48 -8.46 -1.79 -5.62
N TYR A 49 -8.98 -2.28 -4.49
CA TYR A 49 -8.69 -1.71 -3.19
C TYR A 49 -8.64 -2.76 -2.08
N HIS A 50 -7.92 -2.44 -1.01
CA HIS A 50 -8.08 -3.06 0.29
C HIS A 50 -8.91 -2.18 1.21
N VAL A 51 -9.54 -2.79 2.20
CA VAL A 51 -10.26 -2.08 3.25
C VAL A 51 -9.38 -2.06 4.49
N VAL A 52 -9.08 -0.88 5.00
CA VAL A 52 -8.39 -0.71 6.29
C VAL A 52 -9.44 -0.39 7.34
N VAL A 53 -9.48 -1.18 8.41
CA VAL A 53 -10.52 -1.16 9.43
C VAL A 53 -9.91 -0.80 10.78
N CYS A 54 -10.51 0.17 11.45
CA CYS A 54 -10.19 0.56 12.83
C CYS A 54 -11.39 0.24 13.73
N TYR A 55 -11.15 -0.52 14.80
CA TYR A 55 -12.14 -0.74 15.84
C TYR A 55 -11.83 0.18 17.03
N PRO A 56 -12.71 1.14 17.39
CA PRO A 56 -12.49 2.01 18.55
C PRO A 56 -12.33 1.26 19.88
N SER A 57 -12.84 0.02 19.99
CA SER A 57 -12.60 -0.86 21.15
C SER A 57 -11.18 -1.43 21.21
N ARG A 58 -10.41 -1.34 20.11
CA ARG A 58 -9.02 -1.79 19.96
C ARG A 58 -8.23 -0.76 19.13
N PRO A 59 -8.08 0.48 19.62
CA PRO A 59 -7.63 1.62 18.80
C PRO A 59 -6.17 1.55 18.35
N ARG A 60 -5.37 0.68 18.98
CA ARG A 60 -3.95 0.48 18.65
C ARG A 60 -3.73 -0.14 17.27
N TYR A 61 -4.70 -0.90 16.74
CA TYR A 61 -4.50 -1.66 15.51
C TYR A 61 -5.44 -1.23 14.39
N PHE A 62 -4.87 -1.05 13.19
CA PHE A 62 -5.64 -1.00 11.95
C PHE A 62 -5.50 -2.33 11.22
N TYR A 63 -6.63 -2.93 10.87
CA TYR A 63 -6.68 -4.26 10.25
C TYR A 63 -6.89 -4.13 8.75
N TYR A 64 -6.12 -4.87 7.96
CA TYR A 64 -6.20 -4.84 6.51
C TYR A 64 -7.01 -6.04 6.02
N TYR A 65 -8.07 -5.74 5.29
CA TYR A 65 -9.02 -6.69 4.74
C TYR A 65 -9.01 -6.65 3.22
N ASN A 66 -8.99 -7.83 2.61
CA ASN A 66 -9.10 -7.98 1.17
C ASN A 66 -10.55 -8.33 0.83
N PRO A 67 -11.31 -7.43 0.16
CA PRO A 67 -12.72 -7.66 -0.15
C PRO A 67 -12.94 -8.74 -1.22
N TYR A 68 -11.95 -9.01 -2.08
CA TYR A 68 -12.06 -9.99 -3.16
C TYR A 68 -11.84 -11.42 -2.66
N ARG A 69 -10.93 -11.59 -1.70
CA ARG A 69 -10.70 -12.88 -1.01
C ARG A 69 -11.56 -13.05 0.23
N ARG A 70 -12.22 -11.98 0.67
CA ARG A 70 -13.02 -11.88 1.90
C ARG A 70 -12.24 -12.29 3.14
N THR A 71 -11.00 -11.84 3.26
CA THR A 71 -10.14 -12.21 4.39
C THR A 71 -9.32 -11.04 4.92
N TYR A 72 -9.09 -11.01 6.23
CA TYR A 72 -8.02 -10.21 6.81
C TYR A 72 -6.67 -10.81 6.44
N TRP A 73 -5.69 -9.94 6.18
CA TRP A 73 -4.38 -10.36 5.71
C TRP A 73 -3.21 -9.69 6.46
N GLY A 74 -3.50 -8.78 7.38
CA GLY A 74 -2.51 -8.21 8.28
C GLY A 74 -3.08 -7.10 9.15
N ARG A 75 -2.21 -6.50 9.94
CA ARG A 75 -2.53 -5.35 10.78
C ARG A 75 -1.35 -4.39 10.86
N PHE A 76 -1.67 -3.13 11.14
CA PHE A 76 -0.74 -2.07 11.42
C PHE A 76 -0.87 -1.63 12.89
N ASP A 77 0.25 -1.56 13.60
CA ASP A 77 0.39 -1.09 14.97
C ASP A 77 0.67 0.42 14.98
N THR A 78 -0.30 1.21 15.41
CA THR A 78 -0.20 2.67 15.44
C THR A 78 0.80 3.18 16.49
N GLU A 79 1.16 2.34 17.45
CA GLU A 79 2.14 2.61 18.50
C GLU A 79 3.47 1.87 18.25
N GLY A 80 3.59 1.14 17.15
CA GLY A 80 4.80 0.41 16.78
C GLY A 80 5.98 1.31 16.45
N ALA A 81 7.20 0.78 16.56
CA ALA A 81 8.40 1.52 16.19
C ALA A 81 8.38 1.90 14.70
N PRO A 82 8.79 3.12 14.31
CA PRO A 82 8.77 3.54 12.90
C PRO A 82 9.47 2.54 11.98
N GLY A 83 8.77 2.12 10.93
CA GLY A 83 9.27 1.11 9.99
C GLY A 83 9.16 -0.35 10.45
N GLN A 84 8.63 -0.60 11.66
CA GLN A 84 8.33 -1.91 12.24
C GLN A 84 6.92 -1.90 12.83
N GLN A 85 5.93 -1.66 11.97
CA GLN A 85 4.55 -1.42 12.38
C GLN A 85 3.58 -2.42 11.75
N TYR A 86 3.99 -3.21 10.76
CA TYR A 86 3.07 -4.06 10.02
C TYR A 86 3.28 -5.54 10.30
N SER A 87 2.24 -6.23 10.80
CA SER A 87 2.23 -7.69 10.96
C SER A 87 1.42 -8.32 9.82
N ILE A 88 2.08 -9.03 8.92
CA ILE A 88 1.44 -9.77 7.82
C ILE A 88 0.99 -11.15 8.29
N LEU A 89 -0.25 -11.53 8.00
CA LEU A 89 -0.75 -12.87 8.31
C LEU A 89 -0.23 -13.88 7.29
N ALA A 90 0.20 -15.04 7.79
CA ALA A 90 0.44 -16.23 6.97
C ALA A 90 -0.85 -16.61 6.21
N PRO A 91 -0.78 -17.05 4.95
CA PRO A 91 -1.96 -17.38 4.15
C PRO A 91 -2.97 -18.30 4.87
N GLU A 92 -2.47 -19.29 5.61
CA GLU A 92 -3.22 -20.28 6.37
C GLU A 92 -3.96 -19.72 7.58
N ASP A 93 -3.58 -18.54 8.08
CA ASP A 93 -4.21 -17.87 9.23
C ASP A 93 -5.20 -16.78 8.80
N ARG A 94 -5.29 -16.49 7.50
CA ARG A 94 -6.23 -15.50 6.97
C ARG A 94 -7.67 -16.02 7.10
N ARG A 95 -8.53 -15.23 7.72
CA ARG A 95 -9.95 -15.56 7.94
C ARG A 95 -10.84 -14.39 7.56
N GLU A 96 -12.11 -14.70 7.31
CA GLU A 96 -13.13 -13.69 7.02
C GLU A 96 -13.44 -12.83 8.24
N ASN A 97 -13.58 -13.46 9.42
CA ASN A 97 -13.81 -12.72 10.66
C ASN A 97 -12.52 -12.56 11.44
N LEU A 98 -12.26 -11.33 11.91
CA LEU A 98 -11.11 -11.03 12.75
C LEU A 98 -11.12 -11.81 14.08
N ALA A 99 -12.30 -12.14 14.60
CA ALA A 99 -12.45 -12.91 15.83
C ALA A 99 -11.95 -14.36 15.71
N ASP A 100 -11.87 -14.88 14.48
CA ASP A 100 -11.38 -16.22 14.19
C ASP A 100 -9.85 -16.27 14.02
N ILE A 101 -9.18 -15.12 14.12
CA ILE A 101 -7.72 -14.99 13.97
C ILE A 101 -7.12 -14.85 15.38
N PRO A 102 -6.39 -15.86 15.88
CA PRO A 102 -5.78 -15.77 17.20
C PRO A 102 -4.69 -14.69 17.22
N GLU A 103 -4.49 -14.05 18.37
CA GLU A 103 -3.47 -13.02 18.53
C GLU A 103 -2.06 -13.52 18.16
N SER A 104 -1.78 -14.81 18.44
CA SER A 104 -0.52 -15.47 18.10
C SER A 104 -0.28 -15.68 16.60
N ALA A 105 -1.31 -15.55 15.76
CA ALA A 105 -1.15 -15.64 14.30
C ALA A 105 -0.56 -14.36 13.71
N PHE A 106 -0.57 -13.24 14.43
CA PHE A 106 0.08 -12.02 14.00
C PHE A 106 1.58 -12.10 14.34
N PRO A 107 2.48 -12.23 13.34
CA PRO A 107 3.91 -12.27 13.61
C PRO A 107 4.40 -10.91 14.13
N PRO A 108 5.65 -10.86 14.64
CA PRO A 108 6.28 -9.60 15.01
C PRO A 108 6.16 -8.54 13.91
N PRO A 109 5.84 -7.28 14.25
CA PRO A 109 5.73 -6.21 13.28
C PRO A 109 7.01 -6.02 12.45
N GLY A 110 6.81 -5.90 11.15
CA GLY A 110 7.81 -5.64 10.12
C GLY A 110 7.57 -4.31 9.40
N PRO A 111 8.30 -4.05 8.30
CA PRO A 111 8.02 -2.93 7.42
C PRO A 111 6.68 -3.10 6.68
N MET A 112 6.13 -1.97 6.19
CA MET A 112 4.95 -2.00 5.33
C MET A 112 5.22 -2.89 4.09
N PRO A 113 4.29 -3.80 3.77
CA PRO A 113 4.49 -4.78 2.69
C PRO A 113 4.32 -4.11 1.33
N VAL A 114 4.77 -4.81 0.29
CA VAL A 114 4.31 -4.57 -1.09
C VAL A 114 2.82 -4.90 -1.19
N ILE A 115 2.13 -4.29 -2.14
CA ILE A 115 0.73 -4.61 -2.41
C ILE A 115 0.63 -6.08 -2.86
N PRO A 116 -0.03 -6.98 -2.10
CA PRO A 116 0.01 -8.41 -2.38
C PRO A 116 -0.56 -8.86 -3.73
N GLU A 117 -1.34 -7.99 -4.39
CA GLU A 117 -2.04 -8.27 -5.65
C GLU A 117 -1.59 -7.35 -6.80
N SER A 118 -0.52 -6.56 -6.59
CA SER A 118 0.09 -5.73 -7.63
C SER A 118 1.32 -6.45 -8.17
N ASP A 119 1.54 -6.33 -9.48
CA ASP A 119 2.75 -6.86 -10.15
C ASP A 119 3.98 -5.96 -9.92
N GLY A 120 3.80 -4.81 -9.26
CA GLY A 120 4.86 -3.86 -8.95
C GLY A 120 5.46 -4.02 -7.55
N ASP A 121 6.60 -3.36 -7.35
CA ASP A 121 7.31 -3.30 -6.06
C ASP A 121 6.77 -2.19 -5.14
N GLU A 122 5.59 -1.65 -5.44
CA GLU A 122 4.98 -0.58 -4.68
C GLU A 122 4.60 -1.03 -3.28
N ARG A 123 5.16 -0.32 -2.30
CA ARG A 123 4.83 -0.51 -0.89
C ARG A 123 3.58 0.26 -0.55
N ILE A 124 2.77 -0.36 0.29
CA ILE A 124 1.60 0.30 0.84
C ILE A 124 2.05 1.50 1.67
N GLU A 125 1.44 2.65 1.39
CA GLU A 125 1.65 3.87 2.17
C GLU A 125 1.19 3.69 3.62
N LEU A 126 1.77 4.45 4.55
CA LEU A 126 1.28 4.45 5.92
C LEU A 126 -0.18 4.92 5.96
N PRO A 127 -1.03 4.25 6.76
CA PRO A 127 -2.43 4.64 6.85
C PRO A 127 -2.56 6.06 7.42
N PRO A 128 -3.55 6.84 6.97
CA PRO A 128 -3.79 8.18 7.50
C PRO A 128 -4.12 8.09 8.99
N ALA A 129 -3.77 9.13 9.73
CA ALA A 129 -4.17 9.26 11.13
C ALA A 129 -5.68 9.10 11.24
N PHE A 130 -6.11 8.30 12.22
CA PHE A 130 -7.53 8.17 12.53
C PHE A 130 -8.00 9.47 13.22
N PRO A 131 -9.07 10.13 12.75
CA PRO A 131 -9.62 11.27 13.47
C PRO A 131 -10.16 10.76 14.81
N ALA A 132 -9.44 11.06 15.89
CA ALA A 132 -9.80 10.70 17.26
C ALA A 132 -11.18 11.26 17.64
#